data_AF-A0A8T4NZ25-F1
#
_entry.id   AF-A0A8T4NZ25-F1
#
_cell.length_a   1.000
_cell.length_b   1.000
_cell.length_c   1.000
_cell.angle_alpha   90.00
_cell.angle_beta   90.00
_cell.angle_gamma   90.00
#
_symmetry.space_group_name_H-M   'P 1'
#
loop_
_entity.id
_entity.type
_entity.pdbx_description
1 polymer ?
#
loop_
_entity_poly.entity_id
_entity_poly.type
_entity_poly.pdbx_seq_one_letter_code
_entity_poly.pdbx_strand_id
1 'polypeptide(L)'
;MASINGKCREYRLDNGLFVALQNTRTRTAAIKLRVNYGYAHEKNGEEGLAHFVEHCIITAGSSKYDPKTADMIRSSFGYGQFDATTFIDKTVFSGTILASDLISFIDYISDSVLNPRFDQEMVDGERNRVLREIYDKKSEPGYLLSIEFAKSFYRGHPRGIFGLGKEEIIINVGVENLRRFHSKGYCPNNMELIVVGELPKNIETIVENHFGIFPVGNDSKRFFPRLKPLTEKTVLHMPMPGALNTDNIDESSATVSLSFIGPVDGDDDEFAMRAVNRILAGDINSLLYQNIGLKKGLAYQVGANMVGKYNVGECWIYAKVPARRIDEAIEGIFEVIEIMKTRMVNDDVLKSTKKRLIYNIAKALESNEGRMSLIELKLDEGLTPKLLLERCNTITPKRIIDVANKYLPNKETGKYVLSISDPFKR
;
A
#
# COMPACT_ATOMS: atom_id res chain seq x y z
N MET A 1 0.56 -25.77 17.54
CA MET A 1 0.39 -24.39 17.02
C MET A 1 -0.97 -23.75 17.33
N ALA A 2 -1.95 -24.48 17.90
CA ALA A 2 -3.31 -23.98 18.11
C ALA A 2 -3.56 -23.16 19.41
N SER A 3 -2.54 -22.83 20.20
CA SER A 3 -2.73 -22.13 21.50
C SER A 3 -1.87 -20.87 21.71
N ILE A 4 -1.21 -20.35 20.67
CA ILE A 4 -0.46 -19.07 20.73
C ILE A 4 -1.38 -17.86 20.44
N ASN A 5 -2.61 -18.10 20.00
CA ASN A 5 -3.51 -17.06 19.48
C ASN A 5 -4.71 -16.86 20.40
N GLY A 6 -4.82 -15.68 21.01
CA GLY A 6 -6.12 -15.19 21.45
C GLY A 6 -7.05 -15.18 20.23
N LYS A 7 -8.28 -15.70 20.37
CA LYS A 7 -9.30 -15.63 19.31
C LYS A 7 -9.57 -14.14 19.02
N CYS A 8 -9.48 -13.75 17.75
CA CYS A 8 -10.01 -12.46 17.31
C CYS A 8 -11.52 -12.50 17.48
N ARG A 9 -12.06 -11.51 18.20
CA ARG A 9 -13.50 -11.30 18.40
C ARG A 9 -13.94 -10.25 17.39
N GLU A 10 -14.92 -10.59 16.56
CA GLU A 10 -15.44 -9.73 15.50
C GLU A 10 -16.93 -9.52 15.71
N TYR A 11 -17.38 -8.27 15.66
CA TYR A 11 -18.79 -7.90 15.78
C TYR A 11 -19.08 -6.60 15.04
N ARG A 12 -20.35 -6.24 14.94
CA ARG A 12 -20.81 -4.95 14.43
C ARG A 12 -21.68 -4.27 15.49
N LEU A 13 -21.51 -2.96 15.64
CA LEU A 13 -22.45 -2.15 16.42
C LEU A 13 -23.76 -1.97 15.64
N ASP A 14 -24.81 -1.52 16.32
CA ASP A 14 -26.12 -1.25 15.69
C ASP A 14 -26.02 -0.18 14.59
N ASN A 15 -25.09 0.78 14.73
CA ASN A 15 -24.83 1.80 13.73
C ASN A 15 -23.91 1.34 12.58
N GLY A 16 -23.56 0.05 12.54
CA GLY A 16 -22.83 -0.59 11.46
C GLY A 16 -21.31 -0.61 11.58
N LEU A 17 -20.71 0.06 12.58
CA LEU A 17 -19.26 0.01 12.82
C LEU A 17 -18.79 -1.43 12.95
N PHE A 18 -17.84 -1.83 12.12
CA PHE A 18 -17.18 -3.12 12.25
C PHE A 18 -16.07 -3.04 13.29
N VAL A 19 -16.02 -4.01 14.21
CA VAL A 19 -15.02 -4.05 15.28
C VAL A 19 -14.32 -5.41 15.31
N ALA A 20 -12.99 -5.40 15.31
CA ALA A 20 -12.14 -6.58 15.47
C ALA A 20 -11.18 -6.40 16.66
N LEU A 21 -11.32 -7.25 17.68
CA LEU A 21 -10.54 -7.18 18.91
C LEU A 21 -9.73 -8.45 19.12
N GLN A 22 -8.43 -8.33 19.34
CA GLN A 22 -7.58 -9.47 19.70
C GLN A 22 -6.76 -9.17 20.95
N ASN A 23 -7.02 -9.92 22.02
CA ASN A 23 -6.28 -9.79 23.27
C ASN A 23 -4.92 -10.50 23.19
N THR A 24 -3.87 -9.86 23.66
CA THR A 24 -2.50 -10.40 23.77
C THR A 24 -1.96 -10.13 25.18
N ARG A 25 -0.80 -10.73 25.53
CA ARG A 25 -0.15 -10.55 26.84
C ARG A 25 0.91 -9.43 26.84
N THR A 26 0.86 -8.53 25.86
CA THR A 26 1.77 -7.38 25.75
C THR A 26 1.31 -6.24 26.65
N ARG A 27 2.17 -5.26 26.96
CA ARG A 27 1.77 -4.02 27.68
C ARG A 27 1.39 -2.86 26.75
N THR A 28 1.28 -3.14 25.46
CA THR A 28 0.94 -2.18 24.41
C THR A 28 -0.31 -2.62 23.68
N ALA A 29 -0.90 -1.70 22.93
CA ALA A 29 -1.98 -1.95 21.99
C ALA A 29 -1.69 -1.26 20.66
N ALA A 30 -1.87 -1.99 19.56
CA ALA A 30 -1.96 -1.44 18.22
C ALA A 30 -3.44 -1.20 17.92
N ILE A 31 -3.78 0.00 17.45
CA ILE A 31 -5.13 0.40 17.05
C ILE A 31 -5.12 0.94 15.63
N LYS A 32 -6.14 0.58 14.84
CA LYS A 32 -6.45 1.21 13.55
C LYS A 32 -7.94 1.47 13.48
N LEU A 33 -8.31 2.73 13.28
CA LEU A 33 -9.63 3.12 12.79
C LEU A 33 -9.49 3.40 11.30
N ARG A 34 -10.14 2.57 10.48
CA ARG A 34 -10.19 2.78 9.04
C ARG A 34 -11.54 3.36 8.67
N VAL A 35 -11.52 4.46 7.94
CA VAL A 35 -12.67 4.97 7.22
C VAL A 35 -12.54 4.49 5.80
N ASN A 36 -13.47 3.68 5.28
CA ASN A 36 -13.43 3.17 3.89
C ASN A 36 -13.82 4.27 2.89
N TYR A 37 -13.10 5.38 2.96
CA TYR A 37 -13.23 6.56 2.14
C TYR A 37 -11.83 7.16 1.96
N GLY A 38 -11.38 7.27 0.72
CA GLY A 38 -10.01 7.64 0.32
C GLY A 38 -10.00 8.28 -1.07
N TYR A 39 -8.84 8.53 -1.66
CA TYR A 39 -8.74 9.38 -2.86
C TYR A 39 -9.45 8.84 -4.12
N ALA A 40 -9.78 7.54 -4.20
CA ALA A 40 -10.63 7.05 -5.29
C ALA A 40 -12.09 7.51 -5.20
N HIS A 41 -12.53 8.01 -4.05
CA HIS A 41 -13.90 8.51 -3.83
C HIS A 41 -14.08 9.98 -4.21
N GLU A 42 -12.97 10.66 -4.51
CA GLU A 42 -12.98 12.02 -5.04
C GLU A 42 -13.66 12.05 -6.40
N LYS A 43 -14.49 13.07 -6.60
CA LYS A 43 -15.08 13.39 -7.91
C LYS A 43 -14.23 14.44 -8.62
N ASN A 44 -14.54 14.72 -9.89
CA ASN A 44 -13.95 15.86 -10.59
C ASN A 44 -14.22 17.15 -9.81
N GLY A 45 -13.17 17.93 -9.54
CA GLY A 45 -13.21 19.10 -8.67
C GLY A 45 -12.99 18.80 -7.19
N GLU A 46 -12.75 17.54 -6.82
CA GLU A 46 -12.46 17.09 -5.44
C GLU A 46 -11.08 16.41 -5.34
N GLU A 47 -10.24 16.46 -6.38
CA GLU A 47 -8.94 15.80 -6.36
C GLU A 47 -8.02 16.36 -5.27
N GLY A 48 -7.63 15.51 -4.32
CA GLY A 48 -6.80 15.84 -3.15
C GLY A 48 -7.58 16.13 -1.86
N LEU A 49 -8.92 16.14 -1.90
CA LEU A 49 -9.71 16.44 -0.70
C LEU A 49 -9.66 15.34 0.34
N ALA A 50 -9.45 14.07 -0.02
CA ALA A 50 -9.29 13.00 0.96
C ALA A 50 -8.06 13.25 1.84
N HIS A 51 -6.93 13.55 1.19
CA HIS A 51 -5.69 13.89 1.87
C HIS A 51 -5.80 15.19 2.68
N PHE A 52 -6.46 16.20 2.12
CA PHE A 52 -6.63 17.47 2.84
C PHE A 52 -7.55 17.34 4.06
N VAL A 53 -8.65 16.57 3.96
CA VAL A 53 -9.52 16.29 5.11
C VAL A 53 -8.77 15.53 6.20
N GLU A 54 -7.92 14.57 5.84
CA GLU A 54 -7.06 13.87 6.80
C GLU A 54 -6.16 14.85 7.58
N HIS A 55 -5.45 15.75 6.90
CA HIS A 55 -4.65 16.81 7.54
C HIS A 55 -5.46 17.65 8.53
N CYS A 56 -6.66 18.09 8.11
CA CYS A 56 -7.52 18.88 8.97
C CYS A 56 -7.99 18.10 10.21
N ILE A 57 -8.36 16.82 10.06
CA ILE A 57 -8.75 15.97 11.20
C ILE A 57 -7.64 15.89 12.25
N ILE A 58 -6.38 15.82 11.83
CA ILE A 58 -5.24 15.65 12.74
C ILE A 58 -4.87 16.94 13.46
N THR A 59 -5.06 18.09 12.82
CA THR A 59 -4.47 19.36 13.26
C THR A 59 -5.49 20.35 13.77
N ALA A 60 -6.72 20.35 13.25
CA ALA A 60 -7.75 21.34 13.58
C ALA A 60 -8.51 21.02 14.89
N GLY A 61 -8.23 19.87 15.51
CA GLY A 61 -9.00 19.38 16.64
C GLY A 61 -10.42 18.95 16.25
N SER A 62 -11.33 19.02 17.21
CA SER A 62 -12.66 18.44 17.08
C SER A 62 -13.71 19.23 17.85
N SER A 63 -14.95 18.74 17.86
CA SER A 63 -16.03 19.35 18.67
C SER A 63 -15.73 19.31 20.18
N LYS A 64 -15.01 18.28 20.65
CA LYS A 64 -14.66 18.08 22.05
C LYS A 64 -13.29 18.64 22.43
N TYR A 65 -12.33 18.65 21.51
CA TYR A 65 -10.94 19.04 21.80
C TYR A 65 -10.52 20.21 20.92
N ASP A 66 -10.13 21.33 21.53
CA ASP A 66 -9.46 22.40 20.80
C ASP A 66 -8.10 21.92 20.23
N PRO A 67 -7.53 22.59 19.22
CA PRO A 67 -6.28 22.18 18.58
C PRO A 67 -5.13 21.91 19.56
N LYS A 68 -4.96 22.75 20.57
CA LYS A 68 -3.86 22.62 21.53
C LYS A 68 -4.05 21.40 22.43
N THR A 69 -5.28 21.19 22.89
CA THR A 69 -5.64 19.99 23.67
C THR A 69 -5.48 18.72 22.84
N ALA A 70 -5.91 18.73 21.58
CA ALA A 70 -5.72 17.61 20.66
C ALA A 70 -4.23 17.28 20.47
N ASP A 71 -3.38 18.27 20.24
CA ASP A 71 -1.92 18.11 20.12
C ASP A 71 -1.29 17.51 21.39
N MET A 72 -1.73 17.96 22.57
CA MET A 72 -1.27 17.41 23.85
C MET A 72 -1.67 15.95 24.03
N ILE A 73 -2.92 15.59 23.70
CA ILE A 73 -3.40 14.20 23.76
C ILE A 73 -2.59 13.33 22.80
N ARG A 74 -2.43 13.73 21.53
CA ARG A 74 -1.64 12.97 20.55
C ARG A 74 -0.19 12.78 21.01
N SER A 75 0.42 13.83 21.56
CA SER A 75 1.80 13.78 22.07
C SER A 75 1.94 12.85 23.29
N SER A 76 0.87 12.69 24.09
CA SER A 76 0.87 11.81 25.25
C SER A 76 0.98 10.32 24.89
N PHE A 77 0.57 9.94 23.68
CA PHE A 77 0.69 8.57 23.17
C PHE A 77 2.11 8.18 22.75
N GLY A 78 3.05 9.13 22.78
CA GLY A 78 4.42 8.97 22.32
C GLY A 78 4.63 9.56 20.93
N TYR A 79 5.78 10.21 20.75
CA TYR A 79 6.13 10.83 19.47
C TYR A 79 6.18 9.81 18.34
N GLY A 80 5.47 10.08 17.24
CA GLY A 80 5.39 9.20 16.07
C GLY A 80 4.59 7.91 16.27
N GLN A 81 3.89 7.76 17.41
CA GLN A 81 3.08 6.57 17.68
C GLN A 81 1.62 6.71 17.25
N PHE A 82 1.15 7.93 16.95
CA PHE A 82 -0.14 8.18 16.32
C PHE A 82 0.10 8.79 14.95
N ASP A 83 -0.55 8.22 13.93
CA ASP A 83 -0.39 8.63 12.55
C ASP A 83 -1.71 8.49 11.78
N ALA A 84 -1.84 9.25 10.69
CA ALA A 84 -2.91 9.12 9.73
C ALA A 84 -2.35 8.95 8.33
N THR A 85 -3.06 8.18 7.51
CA THR A 85 -2.64 8.00 6.11
C THR A 85 -3.86 7.80 5.23
N THR A 86 -3.94 8.62 4.20
CA THR A 86 -4.92 8.47 3.12
C THR A 86 -4.41 7.50 2.04
N PHE A 87 -5.13 6.40 1.87
CA PHE A 87 -4.95 5.43 0.78
C PHE A 87 -6.05 5.62 -0.28
N ILE A 88 -5.98 4.79 -1.32
CA ILE A 88 -6.91 4.83 -2.46
C ILE A 88 -8.36 4.64 -2.03
N ASP A 89 -8.62 3.68 -1.16
CA ASP A 89 -9.94 3.23 -0.78
C ASP A 89 -10.30 3.58 0.66
N LYS A 90 -9.34 4.05 1.46
CA LYS A 90 -9.53 4.26 2.88
C LYS A 90 -8.61 5.34 3.43
N THR A 91 -9.02 5.97 4.51
CA THR A 91 -8.19 6.82 5.37
C THR A 91 -8.02 6.09 6.70
N VAL A 92 -6.78 5.91 7.14
CA VAL A 92 -6.46 5.09 8.32
C VAL A 92 -5.86 5.97 9.40
N PHE A 93 -6.49 5.99 10.56
CA PHE A 93 -5.95 6.58 11.79
C PHE A 93 -5.41 5.45 12.65
N SER A 94 -4.13 5.50 13.00
CA SER A 94 -3.45 4.38 13.63
C SER A 94 -2.61 4.80 14.82
N GLY A 95 -2.39 3.86 15.73
CA GLY A 95 -1.30 4.04 16.68
C GLY A 95 -0.88 2.79 17.44
N THR A 96 0.35 2.82 17.94
CA THR A 96 0.93 1.80 18.83
C THR A 96 1.24 2.45 20.18
N ILE A 97 0.40 2.19 21.17
CA ILE A 97 0.39 2.91 22.44
C ILE A 97 0.54 1.97 23.63
N LEU A 98 0.74 2.51 24.83
CA LEU A 98 0.59 1.73 26.06
C LEU A 98 -0.86 1.30 26.24
N ALA A 99 -1.07 0.08 26.76
CA ALA A 99 -2.42 -0.42 27.00
C ALA A 99 -3.23 0.45 27.98
N SER A 100 -2.54 1.18 28.88
CA SER A 100 -3.14 2.16 29.78
C SER A 100 -3.83 3.33 29.06
N ASP A 101 -3.36 3.67 27.86
CA ASP A 101 -3.81 4.85 27.12
C ASP A 101 -4.94 4.52 26.13
N LEU A 102 -5.31 3.24 26.02
CA LEU A 102 -6.28 2.75 25.04
C LEU A 102 -7.65 3.43 25.16
N ILE A 103 -8.11 3.69 26.38
CA ILE A 103 -9.40 4.34 26.60
C ILE A 103 -9.36 5.79 26.10
N SER A 104 -8.32 6.54 26.50
CA SER A 104 -8.10 7.91 26.06
C SER A 104 -7.90 8.01 24.55
N PHE A 105 -7.24 7.02 23.94
CA PHE A 105 -7.07 6.93 22.50
C PHE A 105 -8.42 6.76 21.80
N ILE A 106 -9.22 5.77 22.20
CA ILE A 106 -10.57 5.53 21.63
C ILE A 106 -11.46 6.77 21.78
N ASP A 107 -11.43 7.42 22.93
CA ASP A 107 -12.16 8.66 23.18
C ASP A 107 -11.73 9.76 22.19
N TYR A 108 -10.42 9.96 22.05
CA TYR A 108 -9.87 10.96 21.15
C TYR A 108 -10.17 10.69 19.67
N ILE A 109 -9.92 9.46 19.17
CA ILE A 109 -10.09 9.15 17.75
C ILE A 109 -11.56 9.09 17.34
N SER A 110 -12.47 8.67 18.23
CA SER A 110 -13.90 8.64 17.92
C SER A 110 -14.44 10.05 17.66
N ASP A 111 -14.13 11.02 18.52
CA ASP A 111 -14.58 12.40 18.31
C ASP A 111 -13.80 13.13 17.22
N SER A 112 -12.48 12.98 17.15
CA SER A 112 -11.67 13.71 16.17
C SER A 112 -11.99 13.31 14.74
N VAL A 113 -12.26 12.02 14.49
CA VAL A 113 -12.54 11.52 13.14
C VAL A 113 -13.99 11.76 12.73
N LEU A 114 -14.96 11.67 13.66
CA LEU A 114 -16.39 11.81 13.34
C LEU A 114 -16.92 13.24 13.51
N ASN A 115 -16.32 14.05 14.39
CA ASN A 115 -16.67 15.46 14.62
C ASN A 115 -15.46 16.40 14.46
N PRO A 116 -14.70 16.35 13.34
CA PRO A 116 -13.58 17.25 13.16
C PRO A 116 -14.04 18.70 13.10
N ARG A 117 -13.20 19.58 13.64
CA ARG A 117 -13.39 21.01 13.51
C ARG A 117 -12.85 21.44 12.15
N PHE A 118 -13.68 22.13 11.36
CA PHE A 118 -13.22 22.82 10.15
C PHE A 118 -13.42 24.32 10.34
N ASP A 119 -12.37 25.01 10.78
CA ASP A 119 -12.33 26.46 10.82
C ASP A 119 -11.37 27.02 9.75
N GLN A 120 -11.63 28.24 9.32
CA GLN A 120 -10.92 28.84 8.20
C GLN A 120 -9.42 28.99 8.48
N GLU A 121 -9.04 29.39 9.70
CA GLU A 121 -7.65 29.59 10.10
C GLU A 121 -6.85 28.30 10.03
N MET A 122 -7.37 27.21 10.59
CA MET A 122 -6.73 25.90 10.57
C MET A 122 -6.68 25.30 9.16
N VAL A 123 -7.76 25.46 8.38
CA VAL A 123 -7.79 25.00 6.98
C VAL A 123 -6.74 25.72 6.14
N ASP A 124 -6.57 27.04 6.30
CA ASP A 124 -5.57 27.79 5.55
C ASP A 124 -4.14 27.47 6.00
N GLY A 125 -3.95 27.16 7.29
CA GLY A 125 -2.70 26.62 7.81
C GLY A 125 -2.30 25.31 7.14
N GLU A 126 -3.23 24.35 7.08
CA GLU A 126 -2.99 23.04 6.45
C GLU A 126 -2.90 23.12 4.93
N ARG A 127 -3.61 24.04 4.28
CA ARG A 127 -3.51 24.28 2.83
C ARG A 127 -2.06 24.47 2.39
N ASN A 128 -1.32 25.30 3.12
CA ASN A 128 0.07 25.59 2.80
C ASN A 128 0.98 24.35 2.97
N ARG A 129 0.67 23.46 3.90
CA ARG A 129 1.40 22.20 4.08
C ARG A 129 1.12 21.23 2.94
N VAL A 130 -0.15 21.03 2.60
CA VAL A 130 -0.56 20.17 1.46
C VAL A 130 0.03 20.68 0.14
N LEU A 131 0.01 22.00 -0.10
CA LEU A 131 0.62 22.59 -1.30
C LEU A 131 2.14 22.37 -1.36
N ARG A 132 2.82 22.44 -0.22
CA ARG A 132 4.25 22.13 -0.12
C ARG A 132 4.52 20.67 -0.45
N GLU A 133 3.73 19.74 0.07
CA GLU A 133 3.88 18.32 -0.24
C GLU A 133 3.64 18.01 -1.72
N ILE A 134 2.66 18.68 -2.35
CA ILE A 134 2.47 18.61 -3.81
C ILE A 134 3.71 19.10 -4.54
N TYR A 135 4.27 20.24 -4.14
CA TYR A 135 5.48 20.81 -4.75
C TYR A 135 6.68 19.88 -4.60
N ASP A 136 6.93 19.40 -3.38
CA ASP A 136 8.02 18.47 -3.06
C ASP A 136 7.86 17.19 -3.89
N LYS A 137 6.64 16.66 -4.01
CA LYS A 137 6.39 15.47 -4.83
C LYS A 137 6.65 15.71 -6.31
N LYS A 138 6.23 16.86 -6.85
CA LYS A 138 6.50 17.25 -8.25
C LYS A 138 8.00 17.40 -8.54
N SER A 139 8.79 17.76 -7.52
CA SER A 139 10.24 17.94 -7.64
C SER A 139 11.02 16.61 -7.67
N GLU A 140 10.39 15.49 -7.31
CA GLU A 140 11.06 14.19 -7.33
C GLU A 140 11.43 13.76 -8.76
N PRO A 141 12.66 13.26 -9.01
CA PRO A 141 13.13 12.87 -10.35
C PRO A 141 12.27 11.81 -11.08
N GLY A 142 11.43 11.06 -10.36
CA GLY A 142 10.54 10.02 -10.92
C GLY A 142 9.09 10.46 -11.12
N TYR A 143 8.72 11.69 -10.76
CA TYR A 143 7.32 12.12 -10.72
C TYR A 143 6.64 12.04 -12.10
N LEU A 144 7.25 12.65 -13.13
CA LEU A 144 6.69 12.63 -14.49
C LEU A 144 6.59 11.21 -15.05
N LEU A 145 7.60 10.37 -14.80
CA LEU A 145 7.54 8.96 -15.19
C LEU A 145 6.38 8.25 -14.50
N SER A 146 6.14 8.49 -13.20
CA SER A 146 5.04 7.87 -12.48
C SER A 146 3.67 8.25 -13.07
N ILE A 147 3.50 9.50 -13.53
CA ILE A 147 2.28 9.96 -14.20
C ILE A 147 2.07 9.23 -15.52
N GLU A 148 3.09 9.22 -16.38
CA GLU A 148 2.98 8.59 -17.70
C GLU A 148 2.84 7.06 -17.59
N PHE A 149 3.49 6.47 -16.59
CA PHE A 149 3.31 5.08 -16.23
C PHE A 149 1.86 4.80 -15.80
N ALA A 150 1.31 5.60 -14.90
CA ALA A 150 -0.07 5.42 -14.42
C ALA A 150 -1.09 5.54 -15.56
N LYS A 151 -0.91 6.49 -16.47
CA LYS A 151 -1.73 6.63 -17.69
C LYS A 151 -1.63 5.39 -18.58
N SER A 152 -0.41 4.92 -18.83
CA SER A 152 -0.13 3.81 -19.76
C SER A 152 -0.54 2.45 -19.21
N PHE A 153 -0.29 2.20 -17.92
CA PHE A 153 -0.54 0.91 -17.27
C PHE A 153 -1.97 0.79 -16.75
N TYR A 154 -2.44 1.76 -15.95
CA TYR A 154 -3.74 1.69 -15.30
C TYR A 154 -4.89 2.20 -16.19
N ARG A 155 -4.63 3.02 -17.22
CA ARG A 155 -5.60 3.40 -18.29
C ARG A 155 -6.98 3.82 -17.78
N GLY A 156 -6.99 4.76 -16.81
CA GLY A 156 -8.21 5.28 -16.20
C GLY A 156 -8.79 4.42 -15.07
N HIS A 157 -8.17 3.28 -14.74
CA HIS A 157 -8.52 2.55 -13.53
C HIS A 157 -8.20 3.41 -12.29
N PRO A 158 -9.07 3.41 -11.24
CA PRO A 158 -8.87 4.24 -10.05
C PRO A 158 -7.50 4.06 -9.36
N ARG A 159 -6.84 2.92 -9.54
CA ARG A 159 -5.47 2.65 -9.04
C ARG A 159 -4.42 3.63 -9.55
N GLY A 160 -4.65 4.28 -10.68
CA GLY A 160 -3.77 5.30 -11.25
C GLY A 160 -4.05 6.71 -10.76
N ILE A 161 -5.00 6.92 -9.84
CA ILE A 161 -5.25 8.23 -9.22
C ILE A 161 -4.09 8.56 -8.26
N PHE A 162 -3.61 9.79 -8.32
CA PHE A 162 -2.61 10.33 -7.40
C PHE A 162 -3.29 11.00 -6.20
N GLY A 163 -3.01 10.54 -4.99
CA GLY A 163 -3.72 10.97 -3.78
C GLY A 163 -3.45 12.41 -3.32
N LEU A 164 -2.37 13.04 -3.78
CA LEU A 164 -2.06 14.44 -3.41
C LEU A 164 -2.96 15.47 -4.12
N GLY A 165 -3.68 15.06 -5.18
CA GLY A 165 -4.61 15.92 -5.89
C GLY A 165 -3.97 16.97 -6.80
N LYS A 166 -4.72 18.04 -7.09
CA LYS A 166 -4.31 19.13 -7.96
C LYS A 166 -4.16 20.44 -7.20
N GLU A 167 -3.04 21.10 -7.43
CA GLU A 167 -2.70 22.39 -6.84
C GLU A 167 -3.82 23.44 -7.02
N GLU A 168 -4.38 23.54 -8.23
CA GLU A 168 -5.48 24.46 -8.54
C GLU A 168 -6.75 24.21 -7.70
N ILE A 169 -7.03 22.95 -7.34
CA ILE A 169 -8.18 22.58 -6.51
C ILE A 169 -7.87 22.90 -5.05
N ILE A 170 -6.68 22.53 -4.58
CA ILE A 170 -6.25 22.78 -3.20
C ILE A 170 -6.15 24.28 -2.91
N ILE A 171 -5.80 25.14 -3.88
CA ILE A 171 -5.80 26.60 -3.69
C ILE A 171 -7.21 27.14 -3.45
N ASN A 172 -8.21 26.62 -4.17
CA ASN A 172 -9.55 27.22 -4.23
C ASN A 172 -10.59 26.57 -3.32
N VAL A 173 -10.30 25.39 -2.77
CA VAL A 173 -11.27 24.65 -1.95
C VAL A 173 -11.56 25.37 -0.62
N GLY A 174 -12.84 25.57 -0.30
CA GLY A 174 -13.27 26.18 0.96
C GLY A 174 -13.61 25.16 2.06
N VAL A 175 -13.82 25.67 3.28
CA VAL A 175 -14.25 24.88 4.46
C VAL A 175 -15.47 24.01 4.16
N GLU A 176 -16.48 24.54 3.46
CA GLU A 176 -17.70 23.79 3.17
C GLU A 176 -17.52 22.64 2.17
N ASN A 177 -16.52 22.72 1.29
CA ASN A 177 -16.17 21.60 0.44
C ASN A 177 -15.57 20.46 1.26
N LEU A 178 -14.69 20.77 2.23
CA LEU A 178 -14.09 19.78 3.13
C LEU A 178 -15.15 19.13 4.04
N ARG A 179 -16.03 19.95 4.64
CA ARG A 179 -17.18 19.46 5.43
C ARG A 179 -18.08 18.53 4.62
N ARG A 180 -18.44 18.93 3.40
CA ARG A 180 -19.26 18.12 2.50
C ARG A 180 -18.55 16.84 2.04
N PHE A 181 -17.23 16.87 1.87
CA PHE A 181 -16.47 15.67 1.54
C PHE A 181 -16.44 14.70 2.73
N HIS A 182 -16.14 15.20 3.92
CA HIS A 182 -16.13 14.44 5.18
C HIS A 182 -17.50 13.79 5.45
N SER A 183 -18.59 14.56 5.32
CA SER A 183 -19.95 14.08 5.63
C SER A 183 -20.45 12.95 4.71
N LYS A 184 -19.79 12.70 3.57
CA LYS A 184 -20.14 11.58 2.68
C LYS A 184 -19.64 10.26 3.25
N GLY A 185 -18.38 10.21 3.68
CA GLY A 185 -17.69 8.95 3.94
C GLY A 185 -17.39 8.65 5.41
N TYR A 186 -17.34 9.67 6.27
CA TYR A 186 -16.94 9.53 7.67
C TYR A 186 -18.15 9.21 8.54
N CYS A 187 -18.64 7.97 8.41
CA CYS A 187 -19.75 7.44 9.20
C CYS A 187 -19.46 6.01 9.71
N PRO A 188 -20.03 5.60 10.86
CA PRO A 188 -19.69 4.32 11.52
C PRO A 188 -19.85 3.08 10.62
N ASN A 189 -20.94 2.97 9.86
CA ASN A 189 -21.16 1.83 8.95
C ASN A 189 -20.14 1.73 7.80
N ASN A 190 -19.40 2.80 7.54
CA ASN A 190 -18.29 2.82 6.59
C ASN A 190 -16.91 2.67 7.27
N MET A 191 -16.88 2.37 8.57
CA MET A 191 -15.65 2.28 9.37
C MET A 191 -15.35 0.86 9.88
N GLU A 192 -14.06 0.62 10.14
CA GLU A 192 -13.53 -0.59 10.76
C GLU A 192 -12.58 -0.19 11.91
N LEU A 193 -12.89 -0.59 13.15
CA LEU A 193 -11.99 -0.47 14.30
C LEU A 193 -11.29 -1.80 14.57
N ILE A 194 -9.97 -1.86 14.40
CA ILE A 194 -9.16 -3.03 14.75
C ILE A 194 -8.26 -2.68 15.94
N VAL A 195 -8.32 -3.50 16.99
CA VAL A 195 -7.49 -3.34 18.21
C VAL A 195 -6.81 -4.66 18.55
N VAL A 196 -5.48 -4.63 18.67
CA VAL A 196 -4.67 -5.81 19.05
C VAL A 196 -3.72 -5.43 20.18
N GLY A 197 -3.82 -6.08 21.33
CA GLY A 197 -3.00 -5.74 22.50
C GLY A 197 -3.55 -6.25 23.81
N GLU A 198 -3.08 -5.70 24.92
CA GLU A 198 -3.77 -5.87 26.22
C GLU A 198 -5.03 -5.01 26.24
N LEU A 199 -6.19 -5.67 26.36
CA LEU A 199 -7.50 -5.02 26.29
C LEU A 199 -8.19 -5.04 27.66
N PRO A 200 -8.86 -3.95 28.08
CA PRO A 200 -9.68 -3.96 29.28
C PRO A 200 -10.88 -4.91 29.10
N LYS A 201 -11.38 -5.46 30.21
CA LYS A 201 -12.48 -6.44 30.18
C LYS A 201 -13.79 -5.90 29.60
N ASN A 202 -14.00 -4.59 29.70
CA ASN A 202 -15.17 -3.87 29.22
C ASN A 202 -14.90 -3.13 27.90
N ILE A 203 -13.90 -3.56 27.12
CA ILE A 203 -13.51 -2.89 25.86
C ILE A 203 -14.69 -2.74 24.89
N GLU A 204 -15.58 -3.74 24.80
CA GLU A 204 -16.78 -3.67 23.95
C GLU A 204 -17.73 -2.54 24.39
N THR A 205 -17.95 -2.39 25.69
CA THR A 205 -18.76 -1.28 26.24
C THR A 205 -18.10 0.07 26.00
N ILE A 206 -16.77 0.17 26.10
CA ILE A 206 -16.03 1.39 25.80
C ILE A 206 -16.25 1.76 24.32
N VAL A 207 -16.07 0.80 23.40
CA VAL A 207 -16.29 1.03 21.97
C VAL A 207 -17.73 1.45 21.68
N GLU A 208 -18.73 0.79 22.28
CA GLU A 208 -20.14 1.16 22.15
C GLU A 208 -20.41 2.59 22.64
N ASN A 209 -19.90 2.96 23.81
CA ASN A 209 -20.13 4.29 24.38
C ASN A 209 -19.53 5.42 23.53
N HIS A 210 -18.39 5.17 22.89
CA HIS A 210 -17.70 6.18 22.08
C HIS A 210 -18.18 6.22 20.63
N PHE A 211 -18.47 5.07 20.02
CA PHE A 211 -18.85 5.02 18.61
C PHE A 211 -20.35 4.81 18.37
N GLY A 212 -21.07 4.15 19.28
CA GLY A 212 -22.48 3.79 19.12
C GLY A 212 -23.44 4.99 19.10
N ILE A 213 -23.01 6.13 19.64
CA ILE A 213 -23.79 7.39 19.66
C ILE A 213 -23.91 8.06 18.29
N PHE A 214 -23.07 7.67 17.33
CA PHE A 214 -23.02 8.31 16.01
C PHE A 214 -24.02 7.69 15.04
N PRO A 215 -24.66 8.51 14.19
CA PRO A 215 -25.69 8.03 13.26
C PRO A 215 -25.08 7.17 12.14
N VAL A 216 -25.88 6.24 11.62
CA VAL A 216 -25.57 5.51 10.39
C VAL A 216 -25.52 6.50 9.21
N GLY A 217 -24.52 6.36 8.34
CA GLY A 217 -24.40 7.12 7.10
C GLY A 217 -24.79 6.32 5.86
N ASN A 218 -24.64 6.95 4.69
CA ASN A 218 -25.14 6.41 3.42
C ASN A 218 -24.08 5.74 2.54
N ASP A 219 -22.80 5.85 2.92
CA ASP A 219 -21.69 5.32 2.12
C ASP A 219 -21.25 3.94 2.61
N SER A 220 -20.50 3.23 1.77
CA SER A 220 -20.00 1.89 2.04
C SER A 220 -18.70 1.64 1.29
N LYS A 221 -17.97 0.60 1.72
CA LYS A 221 -16.70 0.19 1.13
C LYS A 221 -16.81 0.05 -0.38
N ARG A 222 -15.97 0.81 -1.11
CA ARG A 222 -15.93 0.80 -2.57
C ARG A 222 -15.32 -0.49 -3.12
N PHE A 223 -15.93 -0.98 -4.20
CA PHE A 223 -15.37 -2.06 -5.01
C PHE A 223 -14.62 -1.50 -6.21
N PHE A 224 -13.47 -2.11 -6.53
CA PHE A 224 -12.65 -1.75 -7.68
C PHE A 224 -12.93 -2.71 -8.85
N PRO A 225 -13.08 -2.21 -10.09
CA PRO A 225 -13.20 -3.09 -11.24
C PRO A 225 -11.88 -3.83 -11.49
N ARG A 226 -11.90 -4.97 -12.18
CA ARG A 226 -10.66 -5.63 -12.59
C ARG A 226 -9.96 -4.82 -13.68
N LEU A 227 -8.65 -4.62 -13.54
CA LEU A 227 -7.86 -3.94 -14.58
C LEU A 227 -7.96 -4.73 -15.89
N LYS A 228 -8.27 -4.03 -16.98
CA LYS A 228 -8.32 -4.63 -18.31
C LYS A 228 -6.91 -5.09 -18.73
N PRO A 229 -6.76 -6.15 -19.54
CA PRO A 229 -5.46 -6.53 -20.10
C PRO A 229 -4.81 -5.40 -20.90
N LEU A 230 -3.48 -5.28 -20.86
CA LEU A 230 -2.75 -4.37 -21.74
C LEU A 230 -3.07 -4.71 -23.21
N THR A 231 -3.12 -3.69 -24.05
CA THR A 231 -3.47 -3.83 -25.47
C THR A 231 -2.24 -3.99 -26.35
N GLU A 232 -1.14 -3.34 -25.97
CA GLU A 232 0.10 -3.25 -26.74
C GLU A 232 1.32 -3.17 -25.81
N LYS A 233 2.50 -3.15 -26.43
CA LYS A 233 3.76 -2.79 -25.79
C LYS A 233 3.90 -1.27 -25.77
N THR A 234 4.20 -0.70 -24.62
CA THR A 234 4.46 0.73 -24.45
C THR A 234 5.87 0.94 -23.93
N VAL A 235 6.62 1.88 -24.51
CA VAL A 235 7.95 2.25 -24.02
C VAL A 235 7.90 3.71 -23.57
N LEU A 236 8.22 3.93 -22.30
CA LEU A 236 8.29 5.26 -21.69
C LEU A 236 9.76 5.58 -21.44
N HIS A 237 10.28 6.60 -22.11
CA HIS A 237 11.60 7.15 -21.85
C HIS A 237 11.44 8.51 -21.17
N MET A 238 12.01 8.66 -19.98
CA MET A 238 11.96 9.92 -19.23
C MET A 238 13.38 10.38 -18.86
N PRO A 239 13.71 11.67 -19.10
CA PRO A 239 14.98 12.23 -18.67
C PRO A 239 15.11 12.16 -17.14
N MET A 240 16.29 11.80 -16.64
CA MET A 240 16.60 11.85 -15.22
C MET A 240 17.93 12.59 -14.98
N PRO A 241 17.96 13.93 -15.14
CA PRO A 241 19.20 14.71 -15.07
C PRO A 241 19.95 14.56 -13.74
N GLY A 242 19.23 14.36 -12.63
CA GLY A 242 19.83 14.13 -11.31
C GLY A 242 20.59 12.81 -11.16
N ALA A 243 20.53 11.91 -12.15
CA ALA A 243 21.33 10.68 -12.17
C ALA A 243 22.64 10.81 -12.96
N LEU A 244 22.91 12.01 -13.50
CA LEU A 244 24.17 12.36 -14.12
C LEU A 244 25.25 12.46 -13.05
N ASN A 245 26.32 11.67 -13.21
CA ASN A 245 27.54 11.86 -12.45
C ASN A 245 28.42 12.87 -13.19
N THR A 246 28.56 14.08 -12.63
CA THR A 246 29.35 15.16 -13.25
C THR A 246 30.85 14.96 -13.10
N ASP A 247 31.29 14.18 -12.11
CA ASP A 247 32.71 13.88 -11.87
C ASP A 247 33.19 12.75 -12.81
N ASN A 248 32.30 11.79 -13.10
CA ASN A 248 32.54 10.73 -14.07
C ASN A 248 31.27 10.39 -14.84
N ILE A 249 31.16 10.94 -16.05
CA ILE A 249 30.00 10.76 -16.95
C ILE A 249 29.72 9.27 -17.19
N ASP A 250 30.76 8.43 -17.33
CA ASP A 250 30.62 6.98 -17.59
C ASP A 250 30.03 6.19 -16.41
N GLU A 251 30.02 6.78 -15.21
CA GLU A 251 29.42 6.23 -13.99
C GLU A 251 27.99 6.75 -13.73
N SER A 252 27.44 7.53 -14.66
CA SER A 252 26.04 7.97 -14.58
C SER A 252 25.11 6.77 -14.61
N SER A 253 24.06 6.80 -13.79
CA SER A 253 23.16 5.66 -13.61
C SER A 253 21.86 5.82 -14.37
N ALA A 254 21.34 4.72 -14.92
CA ALA A 254 20.00 4.64 -15.49
C ALA A 254 19.20 3.53 -14.80
N THR A 255 17.88 3.65 -14.86
CA THR A 255 16.96 2.65 -14.33
C THR A 255 16.03 2.18 -15.43
N VAL A 256 15.81 0.87 -15.51
CA VAL A 256 14.79 0.25 -16.35
C VAL A 256 13.82 -0.54 -15.48
N SER A 257 12.53 -0.46 -15.82
CA SER A 257 11.47 -1.28 -15.23
C SER A 257 10.55 -1.84 -16.32
N LEU A 258 10.44 -3.16 -16.40
CA LEU A 258 9.52 -3.90 -17.25
C LEU A 258 8.30 -4.30 -16.44
N SER A 259 7.16 -3.63 -16.66
CA SER A 259 5.92 -3.86 -15.92
C SER A 259 4.86 -4.54 -16.79
N PHE A 260 4.14 -5.50 -16.23
CA PHE A 260 3.11 -6.30 -16.91
C PHE A 260 2.00 -6.70 -15.95
N ILE A 261 0.87 -7.16 -16.50
CA ILE A 261 -0.29 -7.56 -15.70
C ILE A 261 -0.14 -9.02 -15.27
N GLY A 262 -0.10 -9.25 -13.96
CA GLY A 262 -0.14 -10.53 -13.27
C GLY A 262 -1.51 -10.87 -12.65
N PRO A 263 -1.56 -11.90 -11.80
CA PRO A 263 -2.74 -12.23 -11.01
C PRO A 263 -3.05 -11.18 -9.93
N VAL A 264 -4.29 -11.15 -9.45
CA VAL A 264 -4.69 -10.32 -8.29
C VAL A 264 -4.65 -11.15 -7.01
N ASP A 265 -4.64 -10.48 -5.86
CA ASP A 265 -4.72 -11.17 -4.57
C ASP A 265 -6.05 -11.94 -4.51
N GLY A 266 -5.99 -13.21 -4.10
CA GLY A 266 -7.15 -14.11 -4.15
C GLY A 266 -7.22 -15.02 -5.38
N ASP A 267 -6.59 -14.69 -6.52
CA ASP A 267 -6.57 -15.55 -7.71
C ASP A 267 -5.81 -16.87 -7.46
N ASP A 268 -6.18 -17.93 -8.20
CA ASP A 268 -5.53 -19.24 -8.13
C ASP A 268 -4.05 -19.25 -8.54
N ASP A 269 -3.63 -18.27 -9.36
CA ASP A 269 -2.25 -18.13 -9.83
C ASP A 269 -1.37 -17.31 -8.87
N GLU A 270 -1.96 -16.59 -7.91
CA GLU A 270 -1.27 -15.59 -7.07
C GLU A 270 -0.03 -16.17 -6.38
N PHE A 271 -0.18 -17.30 -5.68
CA PHE A 271 0.90 -17.92 -4.91
C PHE A 271 2.02 -18.49 -5.78
N ALA A 272 1.64 -19.04 -6.93
CA ALA A 272 2.61 -19.49 -7.92
C ALA A 272 3.38 -18.30 -8.51
N MET A 273 2.72 -17.17 -8.76
CA MET A 273 3.39 -15.95 -9.23
C MET A 273 4.32 -15.35 -8.17
N ARG A 274 3.95 -15.39 -6.88
CA ARG A 274 4.86 -15.02 -5.78
C ARG A 274 6.11 -15.92 -5.76
N ALA A 275 5.97 -17.21 -6.06
CA ALA A 275 7.11 -18.11 -6.20
C ALA A 275 7.97 -17.79 -7.44
N VAL A 276 7.36 -17.48 -8.59
CA VAL A 276 8.07 -16.97 -9.78
C VAL A 276 8.90 -15.73 -9.41
N ASN A 277 8.27 -14.75 -8.76
CA ASN A 277 8.93 -13.51 -8.35
C ASN A 277 10.14 -13.76 -7.43
N ARG A 278 10.01 -14.70 -6.50
CA ARG A 278 11.09 -15.13 -5.60
C ARG A 278 12.26 -15.76 -6.35
N ILE A 279 12.00 -16.59 -7.36
CA ILE A 279 13.05 -17.23 -8.16
C ILE A 279 13.78 -16.19 -9.03
N LEU A 280 13.04 -15.19 -9.52
CA LEU A 280 13.60 -14.09 -10.30
C LEU A 280 14.51 -13.18 -9.48
N ALA A 281 14.10 -12.77 -8.28
CA ALA A 281 14.74 -11.65 -7.54
C ALA A 281 14.93 -11.84 -6.04
N GLY A 282 14.69 -13.04 -5.52
CA GLY A 282 14.54 -13.22 -4.08
C GLY A 282 15.76 -12.93 -3.22
N ASP A 283 16.93 -13.37 -3.68
CA ASP A 283 18.19 -13.35 -2.94
C ASP A 283 19.37 -13.47 -3.91
N ILE A 284 20.57 -13.64 -3.35
CA ILE A 284 21.80 -13.81 -4.12
C ILE A 284 21.81 -15.03 -5.05
N ASN A 285 20.93 -16.01 -4.89
CA ASN A 285 20.82 -17.18 -5.79
C ASN A 285 19.75 -16.99 -6.88
N SER A 286 19.07 -15.85 -6.88
CA SER A 286 18.01 -15.55 -7.84
C SER A 286 18.53 -15.36 -9.26
N LEU A 287 17.67 -15.62 -10.25
CA LEU A 287 18.05 -15.60 -11.66
C LEU A 287 18.56 -14.23 -12.12
N LEU A 288 17.93 -13.14 -11.69
CA LEU A 288 18.35 -11.79 -12.06
C LEU A 288 19.71 -11.46 -11.44
N TYR A 289 19.91 -11.75 -10.16
CA TYR A 289 21.18 -11.49 -9.49
C TYR A 289 22.32 -12.29 -10.12
N GLN A 290 22.11 -13.57 -10.38
CA GLN A 290 23.12 -14.44 -10.97
C GLN A 290 23.47 -14.06 -12.41
N ASN A 291 22.48 -13.77 -13.26
CA ASN A 291 22.72 -13.55 -14.69
C ASN A 291 23.03 -12.09 -15.05
N ILE A 292 22.43 -11.11 -14.36
CA ILE A 292 22.65 -9.69 -14.64
C ILE A 292 23.68 -9.11 -13.65
N GLY A 293 23.46 -9.32 -12.36
CA GLY A 293 24.33 -8.77 -11.31
C GLY A 293 25.75 -9.35 -11.34
N LEU A 294 25.88 -10.66 -11.15
CA LEU A 294 27.19 -11.34 -11.05
C LEU A 294 27.84 -11.60 -12.40
N LYS A 295 27.21 -12.40 -13.27
CA LYS A 295 27.86 -12.85 -14.53
C LYS A 295 28.19 -11.70 -15.48
N LYS A 296 27.29 -10.73 -15.64
CA LYS A 296 27.47 -9.58 -16.55
C LYS A 296 28.05 -8.34 -15.87
N GLY A 297 28.14 -8.33 -14.53
CA GLY A 297 28.60 -7.16 -13.76
C GLY A 297 27.79 -5.89 -14.07
N LEU A 298 26.51 -6.03 -14.38
CA LEU A 298 25.72 -4.95 -15.01
C LEU A 298 25.10 -3.99 -14.00
N ALA A 299 24.66 -4.51 -12.87
CA ALA A 299 23.63 -3.85 -12.09
C ALA A 299 24.04 -3.62 -10.64
N TYR A 300 23.89 -2.37 -10.20
CA TYR A 300 23.95 -1.99 -8.80
C TYR A 300 22.77 -2.59 -8.03
N GLN A 301 21.62 -2.70 -8.69
CA GLN A 301 20.42 -3.27 -8.13
C GLN A 301 19.62 -3.98 -9.24
N VAL A 302 19.12 -5.17 -8.94
CA VAL A 302 18.12 -5.87 -9.74
C VAL A 302 17.02 -6.36 -8.83
N GLY A 303 15.79 -6.40 -9.35
CA GLY A 303 14.69 -6.93 -8.57
C GLY A 303 13.46 -7.26 -9.42
N ALA A 304 12.52 -7.92 -8.78
CA ALA A 304 11.21 -8.24 -9.33
C ALA A 304 10.21 -8.18 -8.18
N ASN A 305 9.03 -7.63 -8.45
CA ASN A 305 7.96 -7.50 -7.47
C ASN A 305 6.59 -7.72 -8.10
N MET A 306 5.60 -7.89 -7.22
CA MET A 306 4.21 -8.04 -7.58
C MET A 306 3.32 -7.42 -6.51
N VAL A 307 2.24 -6.77 -6.93
CA VAL A 307 1.14 -6.28 -6.09
C VAL A 307 -0.18 -6.71 -6.74
N GLY A 308 -1.05 -7.38 -5.98
CA GLY A 308 -2.34 -7.90 -6.45
C GLY A 308 -3.57 -7.12 -5.98
N LYS A 309 -3.39 -5.90 -5.46
CA LYS A 309 -4.44 -5.16 -4.75
C LYS A 309 -5.38 -4.39 -5.66
N TYR A 310 -6.58 -4.07 -5.16
CA TYR A 310 -7.59 -3.25 -5.85
C TYR A 310 -7.99 -3.82 -7.22
N ASN A 311 -7.99 -5.14 -7.34
CA ASN A 311 -8.18 -5.88 -8.59
C ASN A 311 -7.19 -5.47 -9.72
N VAL A 312 -5.98 -5.07 -9.32
CA VAL A 312 -4.84 -4.82 -10.21
C VAL A 312 -3.69 -5.74 -9.84
N GLY A 313 -3.36 -6.67 -10.74
CA GLY A 313 -2.17 -7.51 -10.64
C GLY A 313 -1.02 -6.83 -11.34
N GLU A 314 -0.28 -5.97 -10.66
CA GLU A 314 0.90 -5.34 -11.21
C GLU A 314 2.13 -6.17 -10.89
N CYS A 315 2.87 -6.59 -11.90
CA CYS A 315 4.18 -7.23 -11.76
C CYS A 315 5.23 -6.40 -12.48
N TRP A 316 6.43 -6.31 -11.93
CA TRP A 316 7.53 -5.63 -12.60
C TRP A 316 8.88 -6.25 -12.30
N ILE A 317 9.78 -6.16 -13.27
CA ILE A 317 11.19 -6.53 -13.17
C ILE A 317 12.00 -5.28 -13.45
N TYR A 318 12.98 -4.96 -12.61
CA TYR A 318 13.75 -3.73 -12.74
C TYR A 318 15.24 -3.95 -12.54
N ALA A 319 16.03 -3.04 -13.11
CA ALA A 319 17.47 -2.97 -12.93
C ALA A 319 17.94 -1.51 -12.88
N LYS A 320 18.92 -1.23 -12.02
CA LYS A 320 19.68 0.02 -11.99
C LYS A 320 21.12 -0.28 -12.43
N VAL A 321 21.54 0.33 -13.52
CA VAL A 321 22.79 0.02 -14.25
C VAL A 321 23.51 1.30 -14.66
N PRO A 322 24.78 1.24 -15.08
CA PRO A 322 25.41 2.36 -15.80
C PRO A 322 24.58 2.70 -17.05
N ALA A 323 24.32 3.97 -17.28
CA ALA A 323 23.43 4.44 -18.35
C ALA A 323 23.83 3.93 -19.74
N ARG A 324 25.13 3.87 -20.02
CA ARG A 324 25.69 3.31 -21.28
C ARG A 324 25.40 1.83 -21.52
N ARG A 325 24.94 1.08 -20.50
CA ARG A 325 24.64 -0.37 -20.57
C ARG A 325 23.15 -0.68 -20.40
N ILE A 326 22.26 0.31 -20.54
CA ILE A 326 20.82 0.12 -20.34
C ILE A 326 20.21 -0.89 -21.30
N ASP A 327 20.64 -0.90 -22.57
CA ASP A 327 20.14 -1.85 -23.57
C ASP A 327 20.58 -3.28 -23.24
N GLU A 328 21.82 -3.47 -22.78
CA GLU A 328 22.31 -4.78 -22.32
C GLU A 328 21.54 -5.30 -21.11
N ALA A 329 21.11 -4.40 -20.22
CA ALA A 329 20.26 -4.75 -19.08
C ALA A 329 18.85 -5.17 -19.52
N ILE A 330 18.26 -4.48 -20.52
CA ILE A 330 16.97 -4.85 -21.11
C ILE A 330 17.04 -6.25 -21.72
N GLU A 331 18.07 -6.53 -22.53
CA GLU A 331 18.29 -7.87 -23.09
C GLU A 331 18.45 -8.92 -21.99
N GLY A 332 19.26 -8.63 -20.98
CA GLY A 332 19.46 -9.52 -19.83
C GLY A 332 18.17 -9.85 -19.06
N ILE A 333 17.25 -8.89 -18.92
CA ILE A 333 15.94 -9.13 -18.31
C ILE A 333 15.14 -10.14 -19.14
N PHE A 334 15.08 -9.98 -20.46
CA PHE A 334 14.34 -10.91 -21.32
C PHE A 334 14.99 -12.29 -21.41
N GLU A 335 16.32 -12.39 -21.44
CA GLU A 335 17.04 -13.66 -21.32
C GLU A 335 16.65 -14.40 -20.03
N VAL A 336 16.61 -13.70 -18.89
CA VAL A 336 16.21 -14.28 -17.61
C VAL A 336 14.75 -14.73 -17.61
N ILE A 337 13.85 -13.98 -18.26
CA ILE A 337 12.45 -14.38 -18.43
C ILE A 337 12.35 -15.70 -19.20
N GLU A 338 13.09 -15.86 -20.30
CA GLU A 338 13.07 -17.10 -21.09
C GLU A 338 13.66 -18.30 -20.32
N ILE A 339 14.70 -18.07 -19.51
CA ILE A 339 15.18 -19.07 -18.56
C ILE A 339 14.07 -19.44 -17.56
N MET A 340 13.35 -18.46 -17.00
CA MET A 340 12.29 -18.73 -16.02
C MET A 340 11.12 -19.53 -16.61
N LYS A 341 10.79 -19.31 -17.89
CA LYS A 341 9.72 -20.04 -18.59
C LYS A 341 10.05 -21.51 -18.88
N THR A 342 11.33 -21.88 -18.92
CA THR A 342 11.78 -23.22 -19.35
C THR A 342 12.47 -24.01 -18.24
N ARG A 343 12.98 -23.33 -17.21
CA ARG A 343 13.75 -23.95 -16.12
C ARG A 343 12.86 -24.75 -15.18
N MET A 344 13.19 -26.03 -15.00
CA MET A 344 12.65 -26.82 -13.90
C MET A 344 13.11 -26.25 -12.55
N VAL A 345 12.13 -25.99 -11.68
CA VAL A 345 12.38 -25.57 -10.30
C VAL A 345 12.72 -26.80 -9.48
N ASN A 346 13.89 -26.81 -8.83
CA ASN A 346 14.27 -27.90 -7.95
C ASN A 346 13.50 -27.85 -6.62
N ASP A 347 13.43 -28.99 -5.94
CA ASP A 347 12.65 -29.12 -4.70
C ASP A 347 13.17 -28.24 -3.56
N ASP A 348 14.47 -27.93 -3.53
CA ASP A 348 15.08 -27.12 -2.48
C ASP A 348 14.64 -25.65 -2.55
N VAL A 349 14.53 -25.09 -3.76
CA VAL A 349 14.00 -23.74 -3.98
C VAL A 349 12.52 -23.69 -3.58
N LEU A 350 11.76 -24.74 -3.87
CA LEU A 350 10.36 -24.83 -3.46
C LEU A 350 10.24 -24.91 -1.93
N LYS A 351 11.00 -25.79 -1.28
CA LYS A 351 11.04 -25.91 0.19
C LYS A 351 11.41 -24.60 0.87
N SER A 352 12.44 -23.92 0.36
CA SER A 352 12.89 -22.61 0.85
C SER A 352 11.78 -21.54 0.74
N THR A 353 11.08 -21.51 -0.39
CA THR A 353 9.96 -20.59 -0.63
C THR A 353 8.82 -20.83 0.37
N LYS A 354 8.42 -22.09 0.58
CA LYS A 354 7.38 -22.45 1.55
C LYS A 354 7.79 -22.11 2.98
N LYS A 355 9.04 -22.43 3.36
CA LYS A 355 9.59 -22.14 4.69
C LYS A 355 9.57 -20.64 5.01
N ARG A 356 9.87 -19.79 4.03
CA ARG A 356 9.86 -18.33 4.22
C ARG A 356 8.45 -17.79 4.48
N LEU A 357 7.42 -18.30 3.79
CA LEU A 357 6.05 -17.88 4.07
C LEU A 357 5.63 -18.25 5.50
N ILE A 358 5.94 -19.48 5.93
CA ILE A 358 5.69 -19.93 7.30
C ILE A 358 6.42 -19.01 8.29
N TYR A 359 7.68 -18.70 8.02
CA TYR A 359 8.48 -17.78 8.83
C TYR A 359 7.83 -16.39 8.91
N ASN A 360 7.38 -15.80 7.80
CA ASN A 360 6.75 -14.49 7.78
C ASN A 360 5.44 -14.46 8.59
N ILE A 361 4.61 -15.50 8.48
CA ILE A 361 3.38 -15.63 9.28
C ILE A 361 3.75 -15.74 10.76
N ALA A 362 4.71 -16.61 11.11
CA ALA A 362 5.17 -16.76 12.48
C ALA A 362 5.72 -15.43 13.03
N LYS A 363 6.50 -14.70 12.23
CA LYS A 363 7.07 -13.40 12.59
C LYS A 363 6.00 -12.34 12.81
N ALA A 364 4.97 -12.29 11.95
CA ALA A 364 3.84 -11.39 12.13
C ALA A 364 3.08 -11.70 13.44
N LEU A 365 2.98 -12.97 13.81
CA LEU A 365 2.41 -13.40 15.09
C LEU A 365 3.29 -13.09 16.32
N GLU A 366 4.44 -12.43 16.18
CA GLU A 366 5.26 -12.02 17.34
C GLU A 366 4.85 -10.66 17.88
N SER A 367 4.36 -9.73 17.06
CA SER A 367 3.97 -8.36 17.48
C SER A 367 2.46 -8.11 17.41
N ASN A 368 1.99 -6.99 17.98
CA ASN A 368 0.59 -6.59 17.89
C ASN A 368 0.25 -6.08 16.47
N GLU A 369 1.17 -5.32 15.87
CA GLU A 369 1.07 -4.79 14.51
C GLU A 369 1.08 -5.90 13.46
N GLY A 370 1.91 -6.94 13.65
CA GLY A 370 1.95 -8.08 12.75
C GLY A 370 0.67 -8.91 12.84
N ARG A 371 0.12 -9.12 14.04
CA ARG A 371 -1.20 -9.74 14.24
C ARG A 371 -2.32 -8.91 13.60
N MET A 372 -2.29 -7.59 13.82
CA MET A 372 -3.20 -6.66 13.17
C MET A 372 -3.10 -6.79 11.65
N SER A 373 -1.89 -6.83 11.09
CA SER A 373 -1.64 -7.00 9.64
C SER A 373 -2.34 -8.26 9.08
N LEU A 374 -2.36 -9.35 9.85
CA LEU A 374 -3.07 -10.58 9.48
C LEU A 374 -4.60 -10.45 9.55
N ILE A 375 -5.13 -9.63 10.47
CA ILE A 375 -6.55 -9.25 10.50
C ILE A 375 -6.88 -8.39 9.27
N GLU A 376 -6.05 -7.38 8.94
CA GLU A 376 -6.24 -6.54 7.74
C GLU A 376 -6.30 -7.39 6.48
N LEU A 377 -5.37 -8.34 6.35
CA LEU A 377 -5.30 -9.27 5.24
C LEU A 377 -6.59 -10.11 5.10
N LYS A 378 -7.16 -10.57 6.22
CA LYS A 378 -8.45 -11.26 6.21
C LYS A 378 -9.58 -10.33 5.76
N LEU A 379 -9.62 -9.09 6.26
CA LEU A 379 -10.70 -8.13 5.96
C LEU A 379 -10.66 -7.60 4.52
N ASP A 380 -9.46 -7.42 3.98
CA ASP A 380 -9.28 -6.86 2.63
C ASP A 380 -9.31 -7.95 1.55
N GLU A 381 -8.78 -9.13 1.83
CA GLU A 381 -8.54 -10.17 0.81
C GLU A 381 -9.20 -11.52 1.13
N GLY A 382 -9.83 -11.67 2.30
CA GLY A 382 -10.39 -12.95 2.75
C GLY A 382 -9.32 -14.00 3.11
N LEU A 383 -8.04 -13.62 3.14
CA LEU A 383 -6.92 -14.52 3.37
C LEU A 383 -6.62 -14.63 4.87
N THR A 384 -6.76 -15.85 5.40
CA THR A 384 -6.38 -16.18 6.77
C THR A 384 -5.00 -16.88 6.79
N PRO A 385 -4.26 -16.84 7.91
CA PRO A 385 -3.01 -17.60 8.04
C PRO A 385 -3.15 -19.08 7.64
N LYS A 386 -4.29 -19.71 7.97
CA LYS A 386 -4.59 -21.09 7.57
C LYS A 386 -4.70 -21.21 6.04
N LEU A 387 -5.48 -20.34 5.41
CA LEU A 387 -5.66 -20.35 3.95
C LEU A 387 -4.34 -20.04 3.21
N LEU A 388 -3.51 -19.14 3.73
CA LEU A 388 -2.18 -18.86 3.20
C LEU A 388 -1.31 -20.14 3.18
N LEU A 389 -1.32 -20.90 4.27
CA LEU A 389 -0.59 -22.17 4.37
C LEU A 389 -1.15 -23.24 3.42
N GLU A 390 -2.47 -23.34 3.29
CA GLU A 390 -3.13 -24.24 2.35
C GLU A 390 -2.77 -23.90 0.89
N ARG A 391 -2.86 -22.62 0.52
CA ARG A 391 -2.46 -22.13 -0.82
C ARG A 391 -0.97 -22.31 -1.08
N CYS A 392 -0.12 -22.22 -0.06
CA CYS A 392 1.31 -22.52 -0.19
C CYS A 392 1.56 -23.98 -0.61
N ASN A 393 0.70 -24.91 -0.18
CA ASN A 393 0.83 -26.32 -0.54
C ASN A 393 0.47 -26.61 -2.00
N THR A 394 -0.28 -25.74 -2.67
CA THR A 394 -0.63 -25.90 -4.09
C THR A 394 0.53 -25.56 -5.03
N ILE A 395 1.60 -24.94 -4.52
CA ILE A 395 2.78 -24.60 -5.32
C ILE A 395 3.56 -25.87 -5.66
N THR A 396 3.66 -26.15 -6.97
CA THR A 396 4.44 -27.24 -7.58
C THR A 396 5.37 -26.70 -8.67
N PRO A 397 6.46 -27.41 -9.04
CA PRO A 397 7.35 -26.98 -10.12
C PRO A 397 6.63 -26.73 -11.44
N LYS A 398 5.70 -27.62 -11.82
CA LYS A 398 4.87 -27.46 -13.02
C LYS A 398 4.03 -26.18 -12.96
N ARG A 399 3.36 -25.93 -11.83
CA ARG A 399 2.53 -24.74 -11.66
C ARG A 399 3.33 -23.44 -11.77
N ILE A 400 4.57 -23.43 -11.28
CA ILE A 400 5.47 -22.27 -11.41
C ILE A 400 5.78 -22.00 -12.89
N ILE A 401 6.09 -23.05 -13.66
CA ILE A 401 6.35 -22.95 -15.12
C ILE A 401 5.10 -22.49 -15.86
N ASP A 402 3.93 -23.08 -15.57
CA ASP A 402 2.66 -22.71 -16.21
C ASP A 402 2.34 -21.22 -15.99
N VAL A 403 2.52 -20.74 -14.76
CA VAL A 403 2.30 -19.33 -14.40
C VAL A 403 3.36 -18.40 -15.00
N ALA A 404 4.63 -18.82 -15.02
CA ALA A 404 5.68 -18.07 -15.71
C ALA A 404 5.36 -17.90 -17.21
N ASN A 405 4.93 -18.96 -17.88
CA ASN A 405 4.54 -18.92 -19.30
C ASN A 405 3.26 -18.09 -19.53
N LYS A 406 2.32 -18.11 -18.58
CA LYS A 406 1.07 -17.36 -18.68
C LYS A 406 1.28 -15.85 -18.54
N TYR A 407 2.13 -15.40 -17.62
CA TYR A 407 2.22 -13.98 -17.24
C TYR A 407 3.50 -13.27 -17.66
N LEU A 408 4.65 -13.95 -17.75
CA LEU A 408 5.90 -13.27 -18.11
C LEU A 408 5.88 -12.90 -19.60
N PRO A 409 6.05 -11.62 -19.97
CA PRO A 409 5.92 -11.19 -21.35
C PRO A 409 7.05 -11.71 -22.23
N ASN A 410 6.76 -11.96 -23.50
CA ASN A 410 7.78 -12.11 -24.54
C ASN A 410 8.29 -10.73 -24.96
N LYS A 411 9.56 -10.63 -25.38
CA LYS A 411 10.17 -9.35 -25.81
C LYS A 411 9.47 -8.71 -27.01
N GLU A 412 9.18 -9.49 -28.04
CA GLU A 412 8.65 -8.96 -29.31
C GLU A 412 7.12 -8.90 -29.34
N THR A 413 6.46 -9.91 -28.76
CA THR A 413 5.01 -10.09 -28.85
C THR A 413 4.26 -9.82 -27.55
N GLY A 414 4.99 -9.58 -26.46
CA GLY A 414 4.41 -9.34 -25.14
C GLY A 414 3.74 -7.97 -25.03
N LYS A 415 2.82 -7.87 -24.08
CA LYS A 415 2.13 -6.62 -23.73
C LYS A 415 2.61 -6.18 -22.37
N TYR A 416 3.34 -5.07 -22.33
CA TYR A 416 4.03 -4.59 -21.15
C TYR A 416 4.30 -3.09 -21.29
N VAL A 417 4.58 -2.43 -20.16
CA VAL A 417 5.09 -1.07 -20.11
C VAL A 417 6.56 -1.13 -19.71
N LEU A 418 7.46 -0.73 -20.61
CA LEU A 418 8.89 -0.61 -20.36
C LEU A 418 9.22 0.84 -20.03
N SER A 419 9.56 1.11 -18.78
CA SER A 419 9.93 2.43 -18.29
C SER A 419 11.45 2.55 -18.20
N ILE A 420 12.02 3.59 -18.80
CA ILE A 420 13.46 3.85 -18.84
C ILE A 420 13.70 5.28 -18.37
N SER A 421 14.55 5.42 -17.34
CA SER A 421 15.01 6.71 -16.81
C SER A 421 16.52 6.80 -16.97
N ASP A 422 16.97 7.78 -17.74
CA ASP A 422 18.38 7.96 -18.15
C ASP A 422 18.77 9.46 -18.10
N PRO A 423 19.93 9.82 -17.55
CA PRO A 423 20.42 11.21 -17.52
C PRO A 423 20.76 11.81 -18.89
N PHE A 424 20.99 11.01 -19.94
CA PHE A 424 21.52 11.51 -21.22
C PHE A 424 20.47 11.80 -22.29
N LYS A 425 19.30 11.19 -22.20
CA LYS A 425 18.21 11.42 -23.16
C LYS A 425 17.41 12.64 -22.72
N ARG A 426 17.43 13.70 -23.54
CA ARG A 426 16.61 14.92 -23.35
C ARG A 426 15.22 14.75 -23.91
#